data_AF-A0A9J6FRK6-F1
#
_entry.id   AF-A0A9J6FRK6-F1
#
_cell.length_a   1.000
_cell.length_b   1.000
_cell.length_c   1.000
_cell.angle_alpha   90.00
_cell.angle_beta   90.00
_cell.angle_gamma   90.00
#
_symmetry.space_group_name_H-M   'P 1'
#
loop_
_entity.id
_entity.type
_entity.pdbx_description
1 polymer ?
#
loop_
_entity_poly.entity_id
_entity_poly.type
_entity_poly.pdbx_seq_one_letter_code
_entity_poly.pdbx_strand_id
1 'polypeptide(L)'
;MQLNSLEVVQDVPTRWNSEHQMMTRMLKLRKPITMELLECDGLDNLTAAEWKLMTAAAEVLDQLAQATTELSGDKYPTLSQVIPLFECTGIVLARHAAQSDESSAIASSLARSIKARFPGVKTSEDTALAMLLDPRFKDACYTERAEKKWACAVLTKAAEGTVQVVCGKTSSWSGTGSQDTSSVWGPLKTLHQMIL
;
A
#
# COMPACT_ATOMS: atom_id res chain seq x y z
N MET A 1 -17.59 -31.76 8.21
CA MET A 1 -16.64 -30.68 7.89
C MET A 1 -17.22 -29.90 6.72
N GLN A 2 -17.64 -28.66 6.90
CA GLN A 2 -18.00 -27.79 5.77
C GLN A 2 -16.69 -27.27 5.16
N LEU A 3 -16.30 -27.83 4.02
CA LEU A 3 -15.27 -27.23 3.17
C LEU A 3 -15.94 -26.02 2.49
N ASN A 4 -15.54 -24.80 2.85
CA ASN A 4 -15.99 -23.62 2.13
C ASN A 4 -15.48 -23.74 0.69
N SER A 5 -16.40 -23.93 -0.27
CA SER A 5 -16.07 -24.00 -1.69
C SER A 5 -15.45 -22.67 -2.13
N LEU A 6 -14.37 -22.74 -2.91
CA LEU A 6 -13.70 -21.56 -3.43
C LEU A 6 -14.26 -21.26 -4.82
N GLU A 7 -14.95 -20.13 -4.97
CA GLU A 7 -15.61 -19.73 -6.23
C GLU A 7 -14.78 -18.71 -7.01
N VAL A 8 -15.01 -18.57 -8.32
CA VAL A 8 -14.40 -17.50 -9.12
C VAL A 8 -14.99 -16.16 -8.68
N VAL A 9 -14.17 -15.11 -8.66
CA VAL A 9 -14.60 -13.74 -8.36
C VAL A 9 -14.60 -12.97 -9.66
N GLN A 10 -15.69 -12.26 -9.96
CA GLN A 10 -15.76 -11.38 -11.12
C GLN A 10 -15.16 -10.01 -10.79
N ASP A 11 -14.51 -9.40 -11.78
CA ASP A 11 -14.10 -8.00 -11.69
C ASP A 11 -15.33 -7.07 -11.69
N VAL A 12 -15.20 -5.97 -10.94
CA VAL A 12 -16.18 -4.91 -10.81
C VAL A 12 -15.48 -3.60 -11.24
N PRO A 13 -15.82 -3.04 -12.41
CA PRO A 13 -15.07 -1.93 -13.01
C PRO A 13 -14.90 -0.68 -12.12
N THR A 14 -15.83 -0.45 -11.19
CA THR A 14 -15.80 0.69 -10.27
C THR A 14 -14.84 0.54 -9.09
N ARG A 15 -14.28 -0.66 -8.86
CA ARG A 15 -13.47 -0.97 -7.68
C ARG A 15 -12.22 -1.71 -8.09
N TRP A 16 -11.14 -1.01 -8.39
CA TRP A 16 -9.89 -1.63 -8.86
C TRP A 16 -9.39 -2.82 -8.00
N ASN A 17 -9.72 -2.88 -6.70
CA ASN A 17 -9.42 -4.03 -5.83
C ASN A 17 -10.04 -5.36 -6.30
N SER A 18 -11.17 -5.34 -7.02
CA SER A 18 -11.79 -6.55 -7.56
C SER A 18 -10.94 -7.20 -8.64
N GLU A 19 -10.22 -6.40 -9.44
CA GLU A 19 -9.34 -6.91 -10.49
C GLU A 19 -8.21 -7.75 -9.88
N HIS A 20 -7.55 -7.22 -8.83
CA HIS A 20 -6.56 -7.97 -8.06
C HIS A 20 -7.17 -9.24 -7.45
N GLN A 21 -8.33 -9.14 -6.79
CA GLN A 21 -9.00 -10.28 -6.18
C GLN A 21 -9.38 -11.37 -7.19
N MET A 22 -9.87 -10.97 -8.37
CA MET A 22 -10.19 -11.87 -9.49
C MET A 22 -8.94 -12.61 -9.95
N MET A 23 -7.84 -11.90 -10.23
CA MET A 23 -6.58 -12.53 -10.65
C MET A 23 -6.05 -13.50 -9.59
N THR A 24 -5.96 -13.07 -8.32
CA THR A 24 -5.51 -13.95 -7.23
C THR A 24 -6.42 -15.18 -7.09
N ARG A 25 -7.73 -15.03 -7.30
CA ARG A 25 -8.68 -16.15 -7.23
C ARG A 25 -8.52 -17.10 -8.40
N MET A 26 -8.42 -16.60 -9.63
CA MET A 26 -8.18 -17.41 -10.82
C MET A 26 -6.89 -18.21 -10.70
N LEU A 27 -5.82 -17.61 -10.18
CA LEU A 27 -4.55 -18.32 -9.95
C LEU A 27 -4.71 -19.49 -8.94
N LYS A 28 -5.48 -19.30 -7.86
CA LYS A 28 -5.81 -20.38 -6.90
C LYS A 28 -6.68 -21.48 -7.54
N LEU A 29 -7.57 -21.10 -8.44
CA LEU A 29 -8.50 -21.99 -9.15
C LEU A 29 -7.98 -22.45 -10.52
N ARG A 30 -6.69 -22.26 -10.81
CA ARG A 30 -6.12 -22.55 -12.14
C ARG A 30 -6.43 -23.95 -12.63
N LYS A 31 -6.23 -24.97 -11.78
CA LYS A 31 -6.50 -26.37 -12.15
C LYS A 31 -7.97 -26.64 -12.52
N PRO A 32 -8.96 -26.36 -11.64
CA PRO A 32 -10.36 -26.59 -11.99
C PRO A 32 -10.82 -25.71 -13.16
N ILE A 33 -10.41 -24.45 -13.25
CA ILE A 33 -10.74 -23.58 -14.39
C ILE A 33 -10.22 -24.17 -15.70
N THR A 34 -8.95 -24.60 -15.73
CA THR A 34 -8.37 -25.20 -16.93
C THR A 34 -9.09 -26.48 -17.33
N MET A 35 -9.54 -27.32 -16.39
CA MET A 35 -10.32 -28.52 -16.71
C MET A 35 -11.69 -28.17 -17.27
N GLU A 36 -12.42 -27.25 -16.63
CA GLU A 36 -13.75 -26.83 -17.07
C GLU A 36 -13.71 -26.18 -18.46
N LEU A 37 -12.71 -25.35 -18.75
CA LEU A 37 -12.52 -24.73 -20.06
C LEU A 37 -12.19 -25.74 -21.17
N LEU A 38 -11.67 -26.93 -20.85
CA LEU A 38 -11.49 -27.99 -21.84
C LEU A 38 -12.81 -28.66 -22.24
N GLU A 39 -13.81 -28.63 -21.36
CA GLU A 39 -15.14 -29.21 -21.58
C GLU A 39 -16.14 -28.19 -22.15
N CYS A 40 -15.80 -26.90 -22.12
CA CYS A 40 -16.68 -25.82 -22.54
C CYS A 40 -16.46 -25.45 -24.03
N ASP A 41 -17.46 -25.70 -24.87
CA ASP A 41 -17.41 -25.34 -26.28
C ASP A 41 -17.43 -23.81 -26.46
N GLY A 42 -16.47 -23.28 -27.25
CA GLY A 42 -16.43 -21.88 -27.65
C GLY A 42 -15.60 -20.94 -26.76
N LEU A 43 -14.89 -21.48 -25.76
CA LEU A 43 -13.92 -20.73 -24.96
C LEU A 43 -12.54 -21.40 -25.01
N ASP A 44 -11.52 -20.63 -25.39
CA ASP A 44 -10.15 -21.11 -25.34
C ASP A 44 -9.59 -21.06 -23.92
N ASN A 45 -8.73 -22.02 -23.59
CA ASN A 45 -7.98 -22.00 -22.34
C ASN A 45 -6.91 -20.91 -22.37
N LEU A 46 -6.57 -20.36 -21.20
CA LEU A 46 -5.44 -19.44 -21.09
C LEU A 46 -4.14 -20.18 -21.36
N THR A 47 -3.30 -19.56 -22.18
CA THR A 47 -1.95 -20.03 -22.49
C THR A 47 -1.04 -19.96 -21.26
N ALA A 48 0.06 -20.72 -21.29
CA ALA A 48 1.06 -20.67 -20.22
C ALA A 48 1.64 -19.26 -20.04
N ALA A 49 1.78 -18.49 -21.12
CA ALA A 49 2.26 -17.11 -21.09
C ALA A 49 1.26 -16.17 -20.40
N GLU A 50 -0.03 -16.30 -20.67
CA GLU A 50 -1.08 -15.49 -20.02
C GLU A 50 -1.18 -15.80 -18.53
N TRP A 51 -1.11 -17.07 -18.14
CA TRP A 51 -1.04 -17.45 -16.73
C TRP A 51 0.19 -16.85 -16.03
N LYS A 52 1.34 -16.83 -16.70
CA LYS A 52 2.57 -16.24 -16.17
C LYS A 52 2.44 -14.72 -16.02
N LEU A 53 1.88 -14.05 -17.02
CA LEU A 53 1.61 -12.61 -16.99
C LEU A 53 0.63 -12.25 -15.86
N MET A 54 -0.44 -13.01 -15.70
CA MET A 54 -1.42 -12.82 -14.61
C MET A 54 -0.77 -13.01 -13.23
N THR A 55 0.12 -14.00 -13.09
CA THR A 55 0.88 -14.21 -11.86
C THR A 55 1.73 -12.98 -11.54
N ALA A 56 2.52 -12.51 -12.50
CA ALA A 56 3.36 -11.32 -12.34
C ALA A 56 2.53 -10.06 -12.03
N ALA A 57 1.39 -9.88 -12.70
CA ALA A 57 0.49 -8.76 -12.47
C ALA A 57 -0.10 -8.80 -11.05
N ALA A 58 -0.59 -9.96 -10.61
CA ALA A 58 -1.15 -10.14 -9.27
C ALA A 58 -0.10 -9.86 -8.18
N GLU A 59 1.13 -10.35 -8.33
CA GLU A 59 2.21 -10.10 -7.38
C GLU A 59 2.58 -8.61 -7.26
N VAL A 60 2.69 -7.91 -8.39
CA VAL A 60 2.99 -6.46 -8.39
C VAL A 60 1.86 -5.65 -7.79
N LEU A 61 0.61 -6.01 -8.07
CA LEU A 61 -0.58 -5.30 -7.58
C LEU A 61 -0.89 -5.58 -6.12
N ASP A 62 -0.44 -6.70 -5.56
CA ASP A 62 -0.68 -7.07 -4.16
C ASP A 62 -0.18 -5.99 -3.19
N GLN A 63 0.98 -5.38 -3.47
CA GLN A 63 1.51 -4.28 -2.66
C GLN A 63 0.55 -3.07 -2.62
N LEU A 64 -0.09 -2.75 -3.74
CA LEU A 64 -1.08 -1.67 -3.78
C LEU A 64 -2.36 -2.06 -3.07
N ALA A 65 -2.78 -3.32 -3.20
CA ALA A 65 -4.01 -3.80 -2.59
C ALA A 65 -3.89 -3.73 -1.07
N GLN A 66 -2.75 -4.14 -0.53
CA GLN A 66 -2.43 -4.02 0.89
C GLN A 66 -2.39 -2.55 1.34
N ALA A 67 -1.63 -1.69 0.64
CA ALA A 67 -1.51 -0.28 1.00
C ALA A 67 -2.87 0.44 0.99
N THR A 68 -3.70 0.18 -0.01
CA THR A 68 -5.02 0.81 -0.13
C THR A 68 -6.00 0.26 0.91
N THR A 69 -5.93 -1.04 1.22
CA THR A 69 -6.75 -1.62 2.30
C THR A 69 -6.42 -0.95 3.63
N GLU A 70 -5.13 -0.76 3.94
CA GLU A 70 -4.68 -0.10 5.16
C GLU A 70 -5.14 1.38 5.20
N LEU A 71 -5.06 2.10 4.09
CA LEU A 71 -5.51 3.49 3.99
C LEU A 71 -7.04 3.65 3.96
N SER A 72 -7.79 2.59 3.66
CA SER A 72 -9.26 2.59 3.66
C SER A 72 -9.85 2.33 5.05
N GLY A 73 -9.00 2.14 6.07
CA GLY A 73 -9.44 1.99 7.46
C GLY A 73 -10.15 3.25 7.97
N ASP A 74 -11.22 3.04 8.73
CA ASP A 74 -12.06 4.10 9.31
C ASP A 74 -11.98 4.15 10.85
N LYS A 75 -11.46 3.09 11.49
CA LYS A 75 -11.32 2.97 12.94
C LYS A 75 -10.07 3.63 13.52
N TYR A 76 -9.16 4.11 12.67
CA TYR A 76 -7.89 4.70 13.08
C TYR A 76 -7.47 5.81 12.11
N PRO A 77 -6.63 6.78 12.55
CA PRO A 77 -6.08 7.77 11.65
C PRO A 77 -5.19 7.11 10.58
N THR A 78 -5.50 7.34 9.31
CA THR A 78 -4.76 6.78 8.16
C THR A 78 -3.76 7.77 7.57
N LEU A 79 -3.92 9.08 7.82
CA LEU A 79 -3.06 10.10 7.22
C LEU A 79 -1.58 9.95 7.60
N SER A 80 -1.29 9.51 8.83
CA SER A 80 0.10 9.27 9.28
C SER A 80 0.79 8.12 8.53
N GLN A 81 0.02 7.24 7.90
CA GLN A 81 0.51 6.06 7.18
C GLN A 81 0.76 6.34 5.69
N VAL A 82 0.28 7.47 5.16
CA VAL A 82 0.35 7.78 3.73
C VAL A 82 1.78 7.85 3.22
N ILE A 83 2.68 8.61 3.88
CA ILE A 83 4.09 8.68 3.48
C ILE A 83 4.79 7.31 3.63
N PRO A 84 4.69 6.60 4.77
CA PRO A 84 5.28 5.28 4.91
C PRO A 84 4.84 4.30 3.82
N LEU A 85 3.53 4.20 3.56
CA LEU A 85 2.99 3.29 2.56
C LEU A 85 3.39 3.70 1.15
N PHE A 86 3.47 5.00 0.85
CA PHE A 86 3.94 5.49 -0.44
C PHE A 86 5.41 5.11 -0.70
N GLU A 87 6.29 5.33 0.29
CA GLU A 87 7.71 4.97 0.20
C GLU A 87 7.90 3.44 0.11
N CYS A 88 7.22 2.66 0.97
CA CYS A 88 7.28 1.20 0.92
C CYS A 88 6.81 0.65 -0.43
N THR A 89 5.70 1.19 -0.96
CA THR A 89 5.19 0.82 -2.29
C THR A 89 6.22 1.14 -3.37
N GLY A 90 6.86 2.32 -3.31
CA GLY A 90 7.92 2.72 -4.23
C GLY A 90 9.10 1.75 -4.23
N ILE A 91 9.54 1.31 -3.05
CA ILE A 91 10.64 0.34 -2.89
C ILE A 91 10.27 -1.02 -3.49
N VAL A 92 9.08 -1.53 -3.21
CA VAL A 92 8.61 -2.84 -3.73
C VAL A 92 8.47 -2.81 -5.25
N LEU A 93 7.88 -1.74 -5.80
CA LEU A 93 7.78 -1.58 -7.26
C LEU A 93 9.14 -1.43 -7.91
N ALA A 94 10.10 -0.73 -7.28
CA ALA A 94 11.47 -0.65 -7.79
C ALA A 94 12.17 -2.02 -7.80
N ARG A 95 11.92 -2.86 -6.79
CA ARG A 95 12.42 -4.24 -6.74
C ARG A 95 11.86 -5.10 -7.87
N HIS A 96 10.57 -5.01 -8.17
CA HIS A 96 9.98 -5.71 -9.32
C HIS A 96 10.47 -5.14 -10.65
N ALA A 97 10.62 -3.82 -10.76
CA ALA A 97 11.16 -3.18 -11.97
C ALA A 97 12.62 -3.62 -12.26
N ALA A 98 13.41 -3.93 -11.24
CA ALA A 98 14.77 -4.43 -11.39
C ALA A 98 14.85 -5.91 -11.80
N GLN A 99 13.73 -6.65 -11.79
CA GLN A 99 13.67 -8.01 -12.34
C GLN A 99 13.69 -7.93 -13.87
N SER A 100 14.18 -8.98 -14.53
CA SER A 100 14.22 -9.09 -16.00
C SER A 100 13.12 -10.03 -16.51
N ASP A 101 11.91 -9.90 -15.95
CA ASP A 101 10.75 -10.73 -16.25
C ASP A 101 9.49 -9.89 -16.54
N GLU A 102 8.35 -10.58 -16.70
CA GLU A 102 7.05 -9.97 -17.00
C GLU A 102 6.59 -8.94 -15.95
N SER A 103 7.10 -9.01 -14.71
CA SER A 103 6.76 -8.07 -13.64
C SER A 103 7.39 -6.70 -13.84
N SER A 104 8.54 -6.63 -14.53
CA SER A 104 9.35 -5.42 -14.67
C SER A 104 8.62 -4.29 -15.40
N ALA A 105 7.99 -4.62 -16.53
CA ALA A 105 7.26 -3.66 -17.35
C ALA A 105 6.05 -3.11 -16.60
N ILE A 106 5.31 -3.99 -15.92
CA ILE A 106 4.12 -3.64 -15.12
C ILE A 106 4.55 -2.73 -13.96
N ALA A 107 5.54 -3.15 -13.18
CA ALA A 107 6.01 -2.40 -12.02
C ALA A 107 6.57 -1.02 -12.40
N SER A 108 7.33 -0.92 -13.49
CA SER A 108 7.86 0.35 -13.99
C SER A 108 6.76 1.31 -14.44
N SER A 109 5.76 0.80 -15.16
CA SER A 109 4.61 1.60 -15.60
C SER A 109 3.78 2.08 -14.40
N LEU A 110 3.56 1.20 -13.43
CA LEU A 110 2.80 1.49 -12.23
C LEU A 110 3.50 2.49 -11.32
N ALA A 111 4.80 2.33 -11.09
CA ALA A 111 5.61 3.27 -10.31
C ALA A 111 5.59 4.68 -10.92
N ARG A 112 5.68 4.78 -12.26
CA ARG A 112 5.56 6.05 -12.98
C ARG A 112 4.18 6.68 -12.78
N SER A 113 3.13 5.88 -12.91
CA SER A 113 1.75 6.34 -12.80
C SER A 113 1.42 6.84 -11.38
N ILE A 114 1.88 6.15 -10.35
CA ILE A 114 1.70 6.54 -8.94
C ILE A 114 2.41 7.87 -8.66
N LYS A 115 3.67 8.00 -9.06
CA LYS A 115 4.43 9.25 -8.89
C LYS A 115 3.79 10.43 -9.62
N ALA A 116 3.25 10.19 -10.82
CA ALA A 116 2.58 11.22 -11.60
C ALA A 116 1.24 11.66 -11.00
N ARG A 117 0.47 10.72 -10.43
CA ARG A 117 -0.85 11.02 -9.83
C ARG A 117 -0.77 11.68 -8.47
N PHE A 118 0.26 11.36 -7.69
CA PHE A 118 0.42 11.88 -6.33
C PHE A 118 1.73 12.67 -6.20
N PRO A 119 1.85 13.80 -6.92
CA PRO A 119 3.02 14.65 -6.78
C PRO A 119 3.06 15.24 -5.36
N GLY A 120 4.23 15.19 -4.73
CA GLY A 120 4.45 15.87 -3.46
C GLY A 120 3.80 15.25 -2.22
N VAL A 121 3.45 13.96 -2.24
CA VAL A 121 2.97 13.24 -1.03
C VAL A 121 3.89 13.46 0.17
N LYS A 122 5.20 13.41 -0.07
CA LYS A 122 6.25 13.54 0.94
C LYS A 122 6.51 14.99 1.38
N THR A 123 6.12 15.96 0.54
CA THR A 123 6.33 17.40 0.75
C THR A 123 5.08 18.14 1.22
N SER A 124 3.95 17.44 1.33
CA SER A 124 2.73 17.99 1.93
C SER A 124 2.94 18.20 3.44
N GLU A 125 2.72 19.43 3.93
CA GLU A 125 2.86 19.74 5.36
C GLU A 125 1.91 18.88 6.21
N ASP A 126 0.66 18.68 5.77
CA ASP A 126 -0.35 17.91 6.52
C ASP A 126 0.05 16.44 6.67
N THR A 127 0.49 15.82 5.57
CA THR A 127 0.91 14.41 5.58
C THR A 127 2.20 14.23 6.36
N ALA A 128 3.14 15.18 6.23
CA ALA A 128 4.38 15.19 6.99
C ALA A 128 4.11 15.33 8.49
N LEU A 129 3.29 16.28 8.91
CA LEU A 129 2.90 16.48 10.31
C LEU A 129 2.21 15.25 10.87
N ALA A 130 1.24 14.68 10.16
CA ALA A 130 0.54 13.48 10.60
C ALA A 130 1.51 12.31 10.83
N MET A 131 2.47 12.09 9.92
CA MET A 131 3.49 11.04 10.07
C MET A 131 4.44 11.34 11.24
N LEU A 132 4.91 12.58 11.35
CA LEU A 132 5.90 12.99 12.35
C LEU A 132 5.34 12.94 13.79
N LEU A 133 4.05 13.25 13.96
CA LEU A 133 3.35 13.17 15.24
C LEU A 133 3.04 11.72 15.65
N ASP A 134 3.06 10.78 14.71
CA ASP A 134 2.84 9.36 14.98
C ASP A 134 4.14 8.70 15.48
N PRO A 135 4.20 8.24 16.74
CA PRO A 135 5.41 7.66 17.31
C PRO A 135 5.92 6.42 16.57
N ARG A 136 5.06 5.76 15.77
CA ARG A 136 5.42 4.58 14.97
C ARG A 136 6.33 4.93 13.79
N PHE A 137 6.20 6.14 13.25
CA PHE A 137 6.89 6.55 12.01
C PHE A 137 7.88 7.67 12.25
N LYS A 138 7.51 8.72 13.01
CA LYS A 138 8.36 9.89 13.26
C LYS A 138 8.98 10.41 11.95
N ASP A 139 10.32 10.46 11.87
CA ASP A 139 11.09 10.91 10.71
C ASP A 139 11.64 9.74 9.85
N ALA A 140 11.17 8.50 10.05
CA ALA A 140 11.76 7.30 9.43
C ALA A 140 11.80 7.33 7.89
N CYS A 141 10.84 8.02 7.26
CA CYS A 141 10.77 8.14 5.80
C CYS A 141 11.59 9.30 5.23
N TYR A 142 12.19 10.15 6.09
CA TYR A 142 13.08 11.23 5.68
C TYR A 142 14.52 10.78 5.89
N THR A 143 15.20 10.41 4.81
CA THR A 143 16.56 9.84 4.88
C THR A 143 17.61 10.92 4.69
N GLU A 144 17.32 11.93 3.89
CA GLU A 144 18.26 13.00 3.60
C GLU A 144 18.27 14.08 4.69
N ARG A 145 19.45 14.70 4.91
CA ARG A 145 19.59 15.78 5.90
C ARG A 145 18.68 16.97 5.60
N ALA A 146 18.50 17.30 4.31
CA ALA A 146 17.65 18.40 3.88
C ALA A 146 16.18 18.11 4.20
N GLU A 147 15.71 16.89 3.91
CA GLU A 147 14.36 16.43 4.22
C GLU A 147 14.08 16.48 5.73
N LYS A 148 14.99 15.93 6.55
CA LYS A 148 14.86 15.97 8.01
C LYS A 148 14.80 17.40 8.54
N LYS A 149 15.66 18.28 8.01
CA LYS A 149 15.67 19.70 8.40
C LYS A 149 14.34 20.38 8.05
N TRP A 150 13.81 20.12 6.86
CA TRP A 150 12.50 20.63 6.45
C TRP A 150 11.37 20.09 7.34
N ALA A 151 11.34 18.78 7.59
CA ALA A 151 10.36 18.14 8.46
C ALA A 151 10.37 18.71 9.89
N CYS A 152 11.56 18.93 10.47
CA CYS A 152 11.70 19.62 11.75
C CYS A 152 11.15 21.05 11.72
N ALA A 153 11.41 21.81 10.65
CA ALA A 153 10.89 23.17 10.51
C ALA A 153 9.35 23.19 10.44
N VAL A 154 8.75 22.22 9.73
CA VAL A 154 7.30 22.05 9.64
C VAL A 154 6.70 21.75 11.03
N LEU A 155 7.32 20.84 11.80
CA LEU A 155 6.89 20.54 13.17
C LEU A 155 6.98 21.76 14.10
N THR A 156 8.09 22.50 14.06
CA THR A 156 8.28 23.68 14.91
C THR A 156 7.25 24.76 14.59
N LYS A 157 7.01 25.04 13.30
CA LYS A 157 5.97 25.98 12.84
C LYS A 157 4.58 25.59 13.36
N ALA A 158 4.24 24.31 13.31
CA ALA A 158 2.95 23.82 13.82
C ALA A 158 2.84 23.94 15.35
N ALA A 159 3.92 23.66 16.08
CA ALA A 159 3.97 23.82 17.54
C ALA A 159 3.76 25.29 17.96
N GLU A 160 4.46 26.22 17.31
CA GLU A 160 4.34 27.66 17.55
C GLU A 160 2.93 28.18 17.24
N GLY A 161 2.33 27.72 16.14
CA GLY A 161 0.94 28.05 15.79
C GLY A 161 -0.07 27.53 16.82
N THR A 162 0.18 26.36 17.41
CA THR A 162 -0.70 25.76 18.43
C THR A 162 -0.65 26.53 19.76
N VAL A 163 0.52 27.06 20.15
CA VAL A 163 0.67 27.88 21.36
C VAL A 163 -0.18 29.15 21.30
N GLN A 164 -0.36 29.74 20.12
CA GLN A 164 -1.25 30.90 19.92
C GLN A 164 -2.74 30.53 20.01
N VAL A 165 -3.13 29.34 19.53
CA VAL A 165 -4.54 28.87 19.55
C VAL A 165 -4.97 28.39 20.93
N VAL A 166 -4.08 27.73 21.69
CA VAL A 166 -4.36 27.23 23.06
C VAL A 166 -4.53 28.38 24.06
N CYS A 167 -3.87 29.53 23.83
CA CYS A 167 -4.15 30.75 24.59
C CYS A 167 -5.55 31.34 24.30
N GLY A 168 -6.28 30.81 23.30
CA GLY A 168 -7.53 31.37 22.79
C GLY A 168 -8.81 30.54 22.98
N LYS A 169 -8.78 29.23 23.29
CA LYS A 169 -9.96 28.41 23.67
C LYS A 169 -9.58 26.96 24.04
N THR A 170 -10.09 26.46 25.17
CA THR A 170 -10.03 25.05 25.58
C THR A 170 -11.41 24.39 25.47
N SER A 171 -11.49 23.22 24.82
CA SER A 171 -12.54 22.24 25.09
C SER A 171 -12.00 20.83 24.83
N SER A 172 -12.06 19.99 25.86
CA SER A 172 -11.45 18.66 25.97
C SER A 172 -12.19 17.57 25.18
N TRP A 173 -11.44 16.61 24.62
CA TRP A 173 -11.98 15.31 24.16
C TRP A 173 -11.13 14.17 24.72
N SER A 174 -11.78 13.10 25.19
CA SER A 174 -11.15 11.87 25.71
C SER A 174 -11.56 10.66 24.88
N GLY A 175 -10.62 9.81 24.49
CA GLY A 175 -10.90 8.52 23.85
C GLY A 175 -9.72 7.55 23.94
N THR A 176 -9.99 6.34 24.44
CA THR A 176 -9.07 5.22 24.67
C THR A 176 -9.15 4.19 23.53
N GLY A 177 -8.05 3.46 23.25
CA GLY A 177 -8.03 2.36 22.28
C GLY A 177 -6.93 1.32 22.52
N SER A 178 -7.31 0.04 22.50
CA SER A 178 -6.48 -1.17 22.65
C SER A 178 -5.94 -1.71 21.31
N GLN A 179 -4.86 -2.48 21.38
CA GLN A 179 -4.06 -3.04 20.27
C GLN A 179 -4.53 -4.43 19.83
N ASP A 180 -4.34 -4.77 18.55
CA ASP A 180 -4.07 -6.16 18.15
C ASP A 180 -3.23 -6.25 16.85
N THR A 181 -2.47 -7.34 16.72
CA THR A 181 -1.24 -7.46 15.93
C THR A 181 -1.32 -8.49 14.80
N SER A 182 -1.29 -8.04 13.54
CA SER A 182 -0.80 -8.84 12.40
C SER A 182 -0.32 -7.89 11.29
N SER A 183 1.00 -7.77 11.12
CA SER A 183 1.62 -6.52 10.67
C SER A 183 2.20 -6.59 9.25
N VAL A 184 1.65 -5.75 8.35
CA VAL A 184 2.18 -5.37 7.02
C VAL A 184 3.60 -4.75 7.09
N TRP A 185 4.03 -4.32 8.28
CA TRP A 185 5.29 -3.62 8.55
C TRP A 185 6.57 -4.48 8.50
N GLY A 186 6.52 -5.70 7.94
CA GLY A 186 7.68 -6.59 7.80
C GLY A 186 8.92 -5.92 7.18
N PRO A 187 8.80 -5.17 6.08
CA PRO A 187 9.93 -4.51 5.43
C PRO A 187 10.57 -3.38 6.25
N LEU A 188 9.81 -2.72 7.13
CA LEU A 188 10.28 -1.62 7.98
C LEU A 188 11.13 -2.15 9.16
N LYS A 189 10.93 -3.41 9.57
CA LYS A 189 11.72 -4.05 10.63
C LYS A 189 13.16 -4.38 10.19
N THR A 190 13.37 -4.66 8.90
CA THR A 190 14.70 -4.96 8.34
C THR A 190 15.61 -3.73 8.30
N LEU A 191 15.03 -2.53 8.15
CA LEU A 191 15.76 -1.25 8.20
C LEU A 191 16.29 -0.92 9.60
N HIS A 192 15.59 -1.35 10.66
CA HIS A 192 16.06 -1.20 12.05
C HIS A 192 17.22 -2.14 12.40
N GLN A 193 17.38 -3.28 11.72
CA GLN A 193 18.45 -4.25 11.97
C GLN A 193 19.75 -3.97 11.20
N MET A 194 19.75 -3.05 10.22
CA MET A 194 20.96 -2.67 9.48
C MET A 194 21.63 -1.40 10.02
N ILE A 195 21.13 -0.83 11.13
CA ILE A 195 21.62 0.43 11.74
C ILE A 195 22.05 0.22 13.22
N LEU A 196 22.12 -1.03 13.69
CA LEU A 196 22.86 -1.40 14.90
C LEU A 196 24.06 -2.27 14.52
#